data_AF-A0A4U1L9C1-F1
#
_entry.id   AF-A0A4U1L9C1-F1
#
_cell.length_a   1.000
_cell.length_b   1.000
_cell.length_c   1.000
_cell.angle_alpha   90.00
_cell.angle_beta   90.00
_cell.angle_gamma   90.00
#
_symmetry.space_group_name_H-M   'P 1'
#
loop_
_entity.id
_entity.type
_entity.pdbx_description
1 polymer ?
#
loop_
_entity_poly.entity_id
_entity_poly.type
_entity_poly.pdbx_seq_one_letter_code
_entity_poly.pdbx_strand_id
1 'polypeptide(L)'
;MAEDAGITGLSFEEALKELERIVARLESGDAQLQEAIDLYERGDRLRRQCAARLDAAQARIEAIRLDGEGRPAGTQPFGNS
;
A
#
# COMPACT_ATOMS: atom_id res chain seq x y z
N MET A 1 6.87 6.14 -16.96
CA MET A 1 7.67 5.10 -16.29
C MET A 1 8.62 5.66 -15.21
N ALA A 2 9.27 6.81 -15.42
CA ALA A 2 10.17 7.39 -14.40
C ALA A 2 9.44 7.85 -13.11
N GLU A 3 8.21 8.35 -13.22
CA GLU A 3 7.43 8.81 -12.06
C GLU A 3 6.88 7.66 -11.20
N ASP A 4 6.74 6.47 -11.79
CA ASP A 4 6.22 5.27 -11.13
C ASP A 4 7.23 4.69 -10.13
N ALA A 5 8.51 4.69 -10.52
CA ALA A 5 9.63 4.27 -9.67
C ALA A 5 9.76 5.14 -8.40
N GLY A 6 9.37 6.42 -8.48
CA GLY A 6 9.40 7.34 -7.35
C GLY A 6 8.38 6.99 -6.27
N ILE A 7 7.21 6.44 -6.63
CA ILE A 7 6.13 6.13 -5.68
C ILE A 7 6.36 4.79 -4.99
N THR A 8 6.81 3.77 -5.73
CA THR A 8 7.07 2.43 -5.18
C THR A 8 8.18 2.41 -4.12
N GLY A 9 9.12 3.37 -4.18
CA GLY A 9 10.23 3.49 -3.25
C GLY A 9 9.89 4.15 -1.89
N LEU A 10 8.76 4.85 -1.79
CA LEU A 10 8.38 5.61 -0.58
C LEU A 10 7.96 4.69 0.56
N SER A 11 8.30 5.02 1.82
CA SER A 11 7.69 4.42 3.00
C SER A 11 6.17 4.66 3.04
N PHE A 12 5.46 3.97 3.94
CA PHE A 12 4.02 4.21 4.12
C PHE A 12 3.77 5.67 4.55
N GLU A 13 4.53 6.16 5.51
CA GLU A 13 4.44 7.51 6.06
C GLU A 13 4.78 8.58 5.02
N GLU A 14 5.80 8.33 4.18
CA GLU A 14 6.17 9.23 3.09
C GLU A 14 5.08 9.31 2.03
N ALA A 15 4.54 8.16 1.62
CA ALA A 15 3.44 8.10 0.64
C ALA A 15 2.17 8.76 1.18
N LEU A 16 1.82 8.52 2.45
CA LEU A 16 0.68 9.14 3.11
C LEU A 16 0.83 10.67 3.20
N LYS A 17 2.00 11.15 3.63
CA LYS A 17 2.28 12.59 3.71
C LYS A 17 2.23 13.28 2.36
N GLU A 18 2.59 12.58 1.28
CA GLU A 18 2.45 13.12 -0.07
C GLU A 18 1.01 13.12 -0.56
N LEU A 19 0.25 12.08 -0.25
CA LEU A 19 -1.18 12.02 -0.55
C LEU A 19 -1.94 13.15 0.15
N GLU A 20 -1.65 13.42 1.42
CA GLU A 20 -2.23 14.55 2.18
C GLU A 20 -1.94 15.90 1.52
N ARG A 21 -0.71 16.11 1.05
CA ARG A 21 -0.33 17.34 0.32
C ARG A 21 -1.12 17.50 -0.98
N ILE A 22 -1.30 16.41 -1.72
CA ILE A 22 -2.09 16.40 -2.96
C ILE A 22 -3.55 16.73 -2.68
N VAL A 23 -4.15 16.09 -1.67
CA VAL A 23 -5.53 16.36 -1.26
C VAL A 23 -5.70 17.83 -0.88
N ALA A 24 -4.82 18.37 -0.03
CA ALA A 24 -4.87 19.77 0.38
C ALA A 24 -4.75 20.73 -0.83
N ARG A 25 -3.91 20.39 -1.82
CA ARG A 25 -3.78 21.19 -3.05
C ARG A 25 -5.02 21.14 -3.93
N LEU A 26 -5.66 19.98 -4.05
CA LEU A 26 -6.90 19.82 -4.81
C LEU A 26 -8.08 20.55 -4.12
N GLU A 27 -8.15 20.46 -2.80
CA GLU A 27 -9.19 21.11 -1.99
C GLU A 27 -9.07 22.63 -1.96
N SER A 28 -7.87 23.18 -2.17
CA SER A 28 -7.69 24.65 -2.23
C SER A 28 -8.37 25.26 -3.45
N GLY A 29 -8.60 24.48 -4.52
CA GLY A 29 -9.20 24.95 -5.77
C GLY A 29 -8.30 25.85 -6.62
N ASP A 30 -7.05 26.09 -6.20
CA ASP A 30 -6.09 26.95 -6.90
C ASP A 30 -5.29 26.22 -7.99
N ALA A 31 -5.53 24.93 -8.17
CA ALA A 31 -4.89 24.12 -9.21
C ALA A 31 -5.56 24.37 -10.57
N GLN A 32 -4.76 24.59 -11.61
CA GLN A 32 -5.29 24.63 -12.98
C GLN A 32 -5.83 23.24 -13.38
N LEU A 33 -6.73 23.16 -14.36
CA LEU A 33 -7.36 21.90 -14.77
C LEU A 33 -6.34 20.79 -15.05
N GLN A 34 -5.27 21.09 -15.79
CA GLN A 34 -4.24 20.09 -16.10
C GLN A 34 -3.49 19.64 -14.84
N GLU A 35 -3.11 20.59 -13.98
CA GLU A 35 -2.46 20.28 -12.70
C GLU A 35 -3.38 19.43 -11.81
N ALA A 36 -4.68 19.71 -11.76
CA ALA A 36 -5.65 18.96 -10.98
C ALA A 36 -5.77 17.51 -11.45
N ILE A 37 -5.72 17.26 -12.77
CA ILE A 37 -5.72 15.91 -13.35
C ILE A 37 -4.44 15.17 -12.93
N ASP A 38 -3.27 15.80 -13.08
CA ASP A 38 -1.99 15.19 -12.73
C ASP A 38 -1.90 14.86 -11.22
N LEU A 39 -2.38 15.78 -10.38
CA LEU A 39 -2.50 15.60 -8.93
C LEU A 39 -3.42 14.43 -8.59
N TYR A 40 -4.58 14.34 -9.23
CA TYR A 40 -5.52 13.24 -9.00
C TYR A 40 -4.91 11.88 -9.36
N GLU A 41 -4.29 11.77 -10.53
CA GLU A 41 -3.66 10.52 -10.98
C GLU A 41 -2.53 10.09 -10.03
N ARG A 42 -1.71 11.04 -9.59
CA ARG A 42 -0.65 10.78 -8.61
C ARG A 42 -1.24 10.37 -7.26
N GLY A 43 -2.31 11.02 -6.82
CA GLY A 43 -3.05 10.69 -5.61
C GLY A 43 -3.60 9.26 -5.63
N ASP A 44 -4.21 8.81 -6.74
CA ASP A 44 -4.71 7.44 -6.85
C ASP A 44 -3.58 6.40 -6.78
N ARG A 45 -2.43 6.68 -7.41
CA ARG A 45 -1.24 5.80 -7.31
C ARG A 45 -0.73 5.69 -5.86
N LEU A 46 -0.60 6.81 -5.16
CA LEU A 46 -0.18 6.83 -3.76
C LEU A 46 -1.17 6.07 -2.86
N ARG A 47 -2.48 6.26 -3.08
CA ARG A 47 -3.54 5.54 -2.36
C ARG A 47 -3.40 4.03 -2.54
N ARG A 48 -3.17 3.55 -3.78
CA ARG A 48 -2.96 2.12 -4.06
C ARG A 48 -1.70 1.59 -3.36
N GLN A 49 -0.62 2.36 -3.36
CA GLN A 49 0.62 1.97 -2.69
C GLN A 49 0.44 1.86 -1.17
N CYS A 50 -0.28 2.82 -0.56
CA CYS A 50 -0.60 2.78 0.88
C CYS A 50 -1.44 1.54 1.21
N ALA A 51 -2.50 1.26 0.43
CA ALA A 51 -3.34 0.09 0.62
C ALA A 51 -2.51 -1.21 0.54
N ALA A 52 -1.68 -1.37 -0.50
CA ALA A 52 -0.83 -2.55 -0.66
C ALA A 52 0.14 -2.76 0.51
N ARG A 53 0.67 -1.68 1.10
CA ARG A 53 1.54 -1.77 2.28
C ARG A 53 0.78 -2.20 3.54
N LEU A 54 -0.44 -1.70 3.73
CA LEU A 54 -1.31 -2.10 4.83
C LEU A 54 -1.73 -3.57 4.72
N ASP A 55 -2.12 -4.02 3.53
CA ASP A 55 -2.45 -5.42 3.25
C ASP A 55 -1.28 -6.35 3.56
N ALA A 56 -0.06 -5.97 3.13
CA ALA A 56 1.15 -6.73 3.42
C ALA A 56 1.49 -6.76 4.92
N ALA A 57 1.25 -5.66 5.65
CA ALA A 57 1.45 -5.61 7.10
C ALA A 57 0.45 -6.51 7.83
N GLN A 58 -0.83 -6.48 7.42
CA GLN A 58 -1.87 -7.34 7.98
C GLN A 58 -1.56 -8.82 7.77
N ALA A 59 -1.19 -9.22 6.55
CA ALA A 59 -0.84 -10.60 6.24
C ALA A 59 0.33 -11.13 7.11
N ARG A 60 1.31 -10.27 7.44
CA ARG A 60 2.42 -10.62 8.34
C ARG A 60 1.93 -10.84 9.78
N ILE A 61 1.03 -9.99 10.27
CA ILE A 61 0.45 -10.15 11.61
C ILE A 61 -0.36 -11.45 11.70
N GLU A 62 -1.16 -11.75 10.69
CA GLU A 62 -1.94 -13.00 10.62
C GLU A 62 -1.04 -14.24 10.62
N ALA A 63 0.07 -14.22 9.87
CA ALA A 63 1.04 -15.30 9.87
C ALA A 63 1.68 -15.54 11.25
N ILE A 64 1.99 -14.47 12.00
CA ILE A 64 2.51 -14.57 13.37
C ILE A 64 1.44 -15.13 14.32
N ARG A 65 0.19 -14.68 14.21
CA ARG A 65 -0.87 -15.20 15.09
C ARG A 65 -1.08 -16.72 14.94
N LEU A 66 -0.97 -17.23 13.71
CA LEU A 66 -1.06 -18.66 13.44
C LEU A 66 0.12 -19.47 14.02
N ASP A 67 1.27 -18.83 14.28
CA ASP A 67 2.44 -19.47 14.88
C ASP A 67 2.40 -19.50 16.43
N GLY A 68 1.79 -18.49 17.06
CA GLY A 68 1.75 -18.32 18.52
C GLY A 68 0.74 -19.18 19.29
N GLU A 69 -0.27 -19.75 18.62
CA GLU A 69 -1.36 -20.55 19.24
C GLU A 69 -1.35 -22.05 18.86
N GLY A 70 -0.29 -22.57 18.23
CA GLY A 70 0.01 -24.02 18.30
C GLY A 70 -0.59 -24.97 17.26
N ARG A 71 -0.49 -24.63 15.96
CA ARG A 71 -0.38 -25.55 14.77
C ARG A 71 -1.63 -26.34 14.29
N PRO A 72 -1.69 -26.85 13.01
CA PRO A 72 -0.58 -27.02 12.03
C PRO A 72 -0.84 -26.57 10.56
N ALA A 73 0.20 -26.05 9.88
CA ALA A 73 0.35 -26.19 8.43
C ALA A 73 1.41 -27.26 8.15
N GLY A 74 1.08 -28.52 8.43
CA GLY A 74 2.00 -29.63 8.20
C GLY A 74 1.56 -30.93 8.82
N THR A 75 0.58 -31.59 8.22
CA THR A 75 0.53 -33.06 8.18
C THR A 75 0.03 -33.51 6.81
N GLN A 76 0.93 -33.62 5.83
CA GLN A 76 0.71 -34.59 4.76
C GLN A 76 1.09 -35.96 5.34
N PRO A 77 0.16 -36.92 5.48
CA PRO A 77 0.55 -38.29 5.71
C PRO A 77 1.35 -38.75 4.49
N PHE A 78 2.63 -39.05 4.70
CA PHE A 78 3.42 -39.77 3.70
C PHE A 78 2.75 -41.13 3.55
N GLY A 79 2.16 -41.37 2.37
CA GLY A 79 1.49 -42.62 2.07
C GLY A 79 2.39 -43.80 2.40
N ASN A 80 1.86 -44.76 3.15
CA ASN A 80 2.52 -46.04 3.34
C ASN A 80 1.61 -47.15 2.81
N SER A 81 2.15 -47.86 1.80
CA SER A 81 1.65 -49.03 1.07
C SER A 81 0.86 -48.75 -0.19
#